data_AF-A0A832IF53-F1
#
_entry.id   AF-A0A832IF53-F1
#
_cell.length_a   1.000
_cell.length_b   1.000
_cell.length_c   1.000
_cell.angle_alpha   90.00
_cell.angle_beta   90.00
_cell.angle_gamma   90.00
#
_symmetry.space_group_name_H-M   'P 1'
#
loop_
_entity.id
_entity.type
_entity.pdbx_description
1 polymer ?
#
loop_
_entity_poly.entity_id
_entity_poly.type
_entity_poly.pdbx_seq_one_letter_code
_entity_poly.pdbx_strand_id
1 'polypeptide(L)'
;MKALITGITGQDGSYLAEYLLSKGYEVHGIIRRASTFNTGRIDHIYTDPHNPEAKLFLHYGDLSDAGQLTNLIYNIQPNEVYNLAAQSHVRVSFDMPEYTGDITALGATRLLEAIRRSGIKTKFYQASSSEMFGASPPPQNEKTPFYPRSPYGAAKVYAYWVTVNYREAYGLFAANGILFNHESPRRGETFVTRKITRALANIVKGNQKKLYLGNLNAKRDWGFAPEYVEMMHLMLQQDEPDDYVVGTGESHTVREFVEIAFSYVGMEIEWKGSGVSERGILSSIKNHSMIDVLCSKVEKGDSKKNLKVGDVIIEIDPRYFRPTEVEYLQADIS
;
A
#
# COMPACT_ATOMS: atom_id res chain seq x y z
N MET A 1 17.47 3.39 19.81
CA MET A 1 16.95 4.45 18.93
C MET A 1 15.44 4.46 19.00
N LYS A 2 14.81 5.61 18.74
CA LYS A 2 13.36 5.78 18.71
C LYS A 2 12.89 6.05 17.29
N ALA A 3 11.89 5.31 16.82
CA ALA A 3 11.24 5.54 15.53
C ALA A 3 9.78 5.94 15.73
N LEU A 4 9.32 6.95 15.00
CA LEU A 4 7.89 7.30 14.92
C LEU A 4 7.35 6.92 13.54
N ILE A 5 6.34 6.06 13.51
CA ILE A 5 5.68 5.59 12.29
C ILE A 5 4.27 6.18 12.23
N THR A 6 4.00 7.03 11.25
CA THR A 6 2.62 7.39 10.92
C THR A 6 2.01 6.28 10.05
N GLY A 7 0.73 5.98 10.24
CA GLY A 7 0.09 4.92 9.45
C GLY A 7 0.53 3.51 9.84
N ILE A 8 0.96 3.31 11.09
CA ILE A 8 1.46 2.04 11.63
C ILE A 8 0.46 0.87 11.47
N THR A 9 -0.84 1.16 11.44
CA THR A 9 -1.91 0.16 11.24
C THR A 9 -2.13 -0.25 9.78
N GLY A 10 -1.41 0.39 8.85
CA GLY A 10 -1.38 0.04 7.43
C GLY A 10 -0.56 -1.22 7.14
N GLN A 11 -0.46 -1.59 5.87
CA GLN A 11 0.40 -2.70 5.43
C GLN A 11 1.85 -2.44 5.83
N ASP A 12 2.43 -1.38 5.28
CA ASP A 12 3.87 -1.13 5.37
C ASP A 12 4.24 -0.76 6.80
N GLY A 13 3.43 0.06 7.47
CA GLY A 13 3.62 0.40 8.88
C GLY A 13 3.68 -0.82 9.80
N SER A 14 2.89 -1.86 9.54
CA SER A 14 2.91 -3.08 10.35
C SER A 14 4.19 -3.91 10.14
N TYR A 15 4.67 -4.01 8.90
CA TYR A 15 5.92 -4.71 8.60
C TYR A 15 7.14 -3.92 9.05
N LEU A 16 7.12 -2.60 8.88
CA LEU A 16 8.20 -1.72 9.34
C LEU A 16 8.31 -1.75 10.87
N ALA A 17 7.18 -1.76 11.59
CA ALA A 17 7.19 -1.89 13.04
C ALA A 17 7.86 -3.20 13.50
N GLU A 18 7.51 -4.34 12.89
CA GLU A 18 8.19 -5.63 13.14
C GLU A 18 9.68 -5.56 12.87
N TYR A 19 10.03 -5.02 11.71
CA TYR A 19 11.41 -4.90 11.26
C TYR A 19 12.24 -4.06 12.23
N LEU A 20 11.77 -2.86 12.61
CA LEU A 20 12.48 -1.98 13.53
C LEU A 20 12.55 -2.54 14.96
N LEU A 21 11.49 -3.17 15.45
CA LEU A 21 11.52 -3.88 16.74
C LEU A 21 12.58 -4.99 16.74
N SER A 22 12.71 -5.75 15.64
CA SER A 22 13.75 -6.78 15.50
C SER A 22 15.18 -6.21 15.51
N LYS A 23 15.34 -4.94 15.15
CA LYS A 23 16.61 -4.19 15.23
C LYS A 23 16.83 -3.51 16.60
N GLY A 24 15.93 -3.74 17.57
CA GLY A 24 16.03 -3.18 18.93
C GLY A 24 15.57 -1.73 19.05
N TYR A 25 14.78 -1.22 18.10
CA TYR A 25 14.18 0.12 18.22
C TYR A 25 13.08 0.15 19.27
N GLU A 26 12.93 1.31 19.89
CA GLU A 26 11.68 1.72 20.51
C GLU A 26 10.79 2.34 19.42
N VAL A 27 9.66 1.69 19.13
CA VAL A 27 8.76 2.06 18.04
C VAL A 27 7.53 2.76 18.60
N HIS A 28 7.28 3.96 18.09
CA HIS A 28 6.10 4.76 18.37
C HIS A 28 5.21 4.78 17.13
N GLY A 29 3.93 4.51 17.29
CA GLY A 29 2.97 4.48 16.19
C GLY A 29 1.84 5.48 16.36
N ILE A 30 1.52 6.26 15.32
CA ILE A 30 0.32 7.09 15.32
C ILE A 30 -0.87 6.27 14.83
N ILE A 31 -1.91 6.17 15.66
CA ILE A 31 -3.18 5.52 15.35
C ILE A 31 -4.31 6.53 15.34
N ARG A 32 -5.22 6.41 14.37
CA ARG A 32 -6.45 7.22 14.36
C ARG A 32 -7.45 6.65 15.35
N ARG A 33 -8.15 7.53 16.06
CA ARG A 33 -9.30 7.12 16.88
C ARG A 33 -10.40 6.57 15.97
N ALA A 34 -10.85 5.36 16.25
CA ALA A 34 -11.98 4.73 15.60
C ALA A 34 -12.97 4.20 16.65
N SER A 35 -14.24 4.05 16.27
CA SER A 35 -15.26 3.43 17.13
C SER A 35 -15.13 1.90 17.21
N THR A 36 -14.30 1.31 16.36
CA THR A 36 -13.98 -0.11 16.29
C THR A 36 -12.47 -0.33 16.38
N PHE A 37 -12.05 -1.54 16.76
CA PHE A 37 -10.63 -1.92 16.75
C PHE A 37 -10.06 -1.84 15.33
N ASN A 38 -8.95 -1.10 15.18
CA ASN A 38 -8.28 -0.86 13.90
C ASN A 38 -6.79 -1.22 13.93
N THR A 39 -6.36 -2.01 14.93
CA THR A 39 -4.97 -2.42 15.17
C THR A 39 -4.66 -3.85 14.73
N GLY A 40 -5.59 -4.56 14.09
CA GLY A 40 -5.46 -5.99 13.77
C GLY A 40 -4.19 -6.44 13.02
N ARG A 41 -3.47 -5.54 12.34
CA ARG A 41 -2.18 -5.85 11.69
C ARG A 41 -0.97 -5.82 12.63
N ILE A 42 -1.13 -5.29 13.84
CA ILE A 42 -0.07 -5.10 14.83
C ILE A 42 -0.42 -5.70 16.20
N ASP A 43 -1.61 -6.28 16.37
CA ASP A 43 -2.04 -6.89 17.64
C ASP A 43 -1.07 -7.98 18.11
N HIS A 44 -0.46 -8.74 17.19
CA HIS A 44 0.47 -9.83 17.52
C HIS A 44 1.87 -9.35 17.97
N ILE A 45 2.22 -8.08 17.74
CA ILE A 45 3.46 -7.46 18.25
C ILE A 45 3.21 -6.51 19.42
N TYR A 46 1.94 -6.31 19.80
CA TYR A 46 1.60 -5.46 20.92
C TYR A 46 1.99 -6.14 22.24
N THR A 47 2.72 -5.41 23.07
CA THR A 47 3.03 -5.80 24.45
C THR A 47 2.42 -4.76 25.37
N ASP A 48 1.83 -5.21 26.49
CA ASP A 48 1.23 -4.32 27.47
C ASP A 48 2.26 -3.26 27.96
N PRO A 49 1.94 -1.95 27.92
CA PRO A 49 2.87 -0.89 28.32
C PRO A 49 3.35 -0.96 29.77
N HIS A 50 2.66 -1.69 30.65
CA HIS A 50 3.11 -1.91 32.03
C HIS A 50 4.25 -2.94 32.10
N ASN A 51 4.56 -3.65 31.02
CA ASN A 51 5.75 -4.49 30.92
C ASN A 51 6.99 -3.58 30.69
N PRO A 52 8.02 -3.63 31.56
CA PRO A 52 9.27 -2.88 31.37
C PRO A 52 10.00 -3.16 30.05
N GLU A 53 9.74 -4.31 29.41
CA GLU A 53 10.32 -4.69 28.13
C GLU A 53 9.51 -4.18 26.92
N ALA A 54 8.38 -3.51 27.12
CA ALA A 54 7.57 -2.98 26.04
C ALA A 54 8.37 -1.98 25.18
N LYS A 55 8.40 -2.22 23.87
CA LYS A 55 9.08 -1.37 22.88
C LYS A 55 8.15 -0.78 21.83
N LEU A 56 6.85 -1.12 21.86
CA LEU A 56 5.85 -0.57 20.96
C LEU A 56 4.87 0.31 21.73
N PHE A 57 4.80 1.60 21.36
CA PHE A 57 3.93 2.58 22.00
C PHE A 57 2.99 3.22 20.98
N LEU A 58 1.68 3.12 21.21
CA LEU A 58 0.68 3.67 20.31
C LEU A 58 0.12 4.99 20.84
N HIS A 59 0.03 5.98 19.95
CA HIS A 59 -0.40 7.34 20.26
C HIS A 59 -1.58 7.68 19.38
N TYR A 60 -2.64 8.22 19.97
CA TYR A 60 -3.70 8.79 19.14
C TYR A 60 -3.18 9.99 18.37
N GLY A 61 -3.48 10.04 17.08
CA GLY A 61 -3.37 11.25 16.30
C GLY A 61 -3.83 11.16 14.85
N ASP A 62 -3.90 12.31 14.21
CA ASP A 62 -4.28 12.44 12.80
C ASP A 62 -3.33 13.41 12.07
N LEU A 63 -3.08 13.15 10.78
CA LEU A 63 -2.23 14.01 9.96
C LEU A 63 -2.86 15.39 9.68
N SER A 64 -4.15 15.57 9.93
CA SER A 64 -4.80 16.88 9.83
C SER A 64 -4.53 17.79 11.04
N ASP A 65 -4.11 17.25 12.18
CA ASP A 65 -3.91 18.01 13.43
C ASP A 65 -2.43 18.36 13.68
N ALA A 66 -2.02 19.53 13.22
CA ALA A 66 -0.64 20.01 13.37
C ALA A 66 -0.20 20.17 14.83
N GLY A 67 -1.11 20.54 15.74
CA GLY A 67 -0.79 20.75 17.16
C GLY A 67 -0.46 19.42 17.84
N GLN A 68 -1.27 18.39 17.58
CA GLN A 68 -1.02 17.06 18.10
C GLN A 68 0.27 16.44 17.55
N LEU A 69 0.52 16.57 16.24
CA LEU A 69 1.78 16.10 15.65
C LEU A 69 3.00 16.78 16.28
N THR A 70 2.93 18.10 16.50
CA THR A 70 3.98 18.87 17.17
C THR A 70 4.25 18.35 18.59
N ASN A 71 3.17 18.12 19.37
CA ASN A 71 3.29 17.58 20.72
C ASN A 71 3.91 16.17 20.73
N LEU A 72 3.53 15.31 19.79
CA LEU A 72 4.09 13.96 19.67
C LEU A 72 5.58 14.00 19.35
N ILE A 73 6.00 14.80 18.36
CA ILE A 73 7.41 14.96 18.01
C ILE A 73 8.21 15.49 19.21
N TYR A 74 7.70 16.52 19.90
CA TYR A 74 8.37 17.12 21.06
C TYR A 74 8.54 16.12 22.22
N ASN A 75 7.49 15.34 22.54
CA ASN A 75 7.51 14.41 23.67
C ASN A 75 8.31 13.14 23.38
N ILE A 76 8.22 12.60 22.16
CA ILE A 76 8.88 11.34 21.78
C ILE A 76 10.37 11.57 21.52
N GLN A 77 10.70 12.69 20.89
CA GLN A 77 12.03 13.01 20.34
C GLN A 77 12.59 11.85 19.47
N PRO A 78 11.89 11.49 18.37
CA PRO A 78 12.29 10.35 17.55
C PRO A 78 13.62 10.59 16.84
N ASN A 79 14.46 9.56 16.75
CA ASN A 79 15.64 9.58 15.88
C ASN A 79 15.23 9.49 14.41
N GLU A 80 14.17 8.74 14.11
CA GLU A 80 13.67 8.50 12.77
C GLU A 80 12.14 8.69 12.73
N VAL A 81 11.63 9.34 11.69
CA VAL A 81 10.20 9.50 11.42
C VAL A 81 9.91 8.90 10.05
N TYR A 82 8.97 7.95 10.00
CA TYR A 82 8.49 7.33 8.78
C TYR A 82 7.05 7.78 8.50
N ASN A 83 6.88 8.66 7.52
CA ASN A 83 5.56 9.17 7.15
C ASN A 83 4.87 8.23 6.15
N LEU A 84 4.20 7.18 6.67
CA LEU A 84 3.48 6.19 5.85
C LEU A 84 1.96 6.40 5.82
N ALA A 85 1.42 7.27 6.70
CA ALA A 85 0.01 7.60 6.68
C ALA A 85 -0.36 8.40 5.42
N ALA A 86 -1.47 8.00 4.79
CA ALA A 86 -2.07 8.69 3.64
C ALA A 86 -3.52 8.24 3.46
N GLN A 87 -4.31 9.03 2.73
CA GLN A 87 -5.42 8.47 1.97
C GLN A 87 -4.83 7.81 0.73
N SER A 88 -4.55 6.50 0.81
CA SER A 88 -3.69 5.80 -0.18
C SER A 88 -4.44 5.16 -1.35
N HIS A 89 -5.76 5.24 -1.41
CA HIS A 89 -6.54 4.59 -2.46
C HIS A 89 -6.81 5.55 -3.63
N VAL A 90 -6.15 5.31 -4.76
CA VAL A 90 -6.17 6.21 -5.92
C VAL A 90 -7.59 6.49 -6.42
N ARG A 91 -8.44 5.45 -6.57
CA ARG A 91 -9.83 5.65 -7.03
C ARG A 91 -10.66 6.51 -6.07
N VAL A 92 -10.44 6.38 -4.75
CA VAL A 92 -11.18 7.15 -3.73
C VAL A 92 -10.73 8.60 -3.74
N SER A 93 -9.49 8.89 -4.17
CA SER A 93 -9.00 10.27 -4.26
C SER A 93 -9.79 11.13 -5.25
N PHE A 94 -10.46 10.53 -6.24
CA PHE A 94 -11.37 11.27 -7.12
C PHE A 94 -12.69 11.63 -6.45
N ASP A 95 -13.16 10.81 -5.49
CA ASP A 95 -14.38 11.08 -4.74
C ASP A 95 -14.12 12.04 -3.57
N MET A 96 -12.90 12.04 -3.02
CA MET A 96 -12.48 12.86 -1.87
C MET A 96 -11.13 13.58 -2.12
N PRO A 97 -11.04 14.46 -3.14
CA PRO A 97 -9.78 15.07 -3.55
C PRO A 97 -9.21 16.01 -2.48
N GLU A 98 -10.05 16.84 -1.85
CA GLU A 98 -9.64 17.79 -0.81
C GLU A 98 -9.07 17.07 0.41
N TYR A 99 -9.79 16.08 0.94
CA TYR A 99 -9.29 15.25 2.05
C TYR A 99 -8.00 14.52 1.67
N THR A 100 -7.89 14.05 0.42
CA THR A 100 -6.64 13.42 -0.05
C THR A 100 -5.47 14.40 -0.02
N GLY A 101 -5.68 15.65 -0.46
CA GLY A 101 -4.68 16.71 -0.38
C GLY A 101 -4.33 17.08 1.06
N ASP A 102 -5.32 17.26 1.92
CA ASP A 102 -5.11 17.65 3.32
C ASP A 102 -4.26 16.62 4.08
N ILE A 103 -4.54 15.33 3.88
CA ILE A 103 -3.82 14.26 4.57
C ILE A 103 -2.50 13.91 3.87
N THR A 104 -2.55 13.66 2.56
CA THR A 104 -1.41 13.06 1.82
C THR A 104 -0.35 14.10 1.45
N ALA A 105 -0.76 15.33 1.17
CA ALA A 105 0.13 16.45 0.87
C ALA A 105 0.47 17.24 2.14
N LEU A 106 -0.51 17.93 2.72
CA LEU A 106 -0.24 18.85 3.85
C LEU A 106 0.18 18.13 5.14
N GLY A 107 -0.20 16.86 5.32
CA GLY A 107 0.31 16.03 6.42
C GLY A 107 1.83 15.90 6.45
N ALA A 108 2.49 15.81 5.28
CA ALA A 108 3.95 15.79 5.18
C ALA A 108 4.55 17.12 5.65
N THR A 109 4.01 18.25 5.19
CA THR A 109 4.43 19.59 5.63
C THR A 109 4.29 19.77 7.13
N ARG A 110 3.20 19.29 7.74
CA ARG A 110 2.98 19.39 9.19
C ARG A 110 4.04 18.63 9.98
N LEU A 111 4.41 17.42 9.54
CA LEU A 111 5.47 16.64 10.19
C LEU A 111 6.85 17.28 10.02
N LEU A 112 7.20 17.68 8.80
CA LEU A 112 8.46 18.36 8.50
C LEU A 112 8.61 19.65 9.31
N GLU A 113 7.55 20.45 9.42
CA GLU A 113 7.55 21.68 10.20
C GLU A 113 7.62 21.41 11.71
N ALA A 114 6.93 20.37 12.20
CA ALA A 114 7.05 19.94 13.59
C ALA A 114 8.49 19.53 13.95
N ILE A 115 9.15 18.75 13.08
CA ILE A 115 10.56 18.38 13.23
C ILE A 115 11.43 19.64 13.23
N ARG A 116 11.31 20.49 12.19
CA ARG A 116 12.12 21.71 12.03
C ARG A 116 12.00 22.64 13.24
N ARG A 117 10.79 22.88 13.75
CA ARG A 117 10.56 23.78 14.89
C ARG A 117 10.99 23.19 16.23
N SER A 118 10.96 21.88 16.38
CA SER A 118 11.37 21.22 17.63
C SER A 118 12.88 21.27 17.87
N GLY A 119 13.69 21.48 16.82
CA GLY A 119 15.15 21.55 16.92
C GLY A 119 15.84 20.21 17.21
N ILE A 120 15.09 19.09 17.21
CA ILE A 120 15.65 17.76 17.41
C ILE A 120 16.35 17.28 16.12
N LYS A 121 17.37 16.44 16.28
CA LYS A 121 18.04 15.78 15.15
C LYS A 121 17.27 14.50 14.78
N THR A 122 16.40 14.61 13.79
CA THR A 122 15.56 13.50 13.29
C THR A 122 15.82 13.28 11.80
N LYS A 123 15.93 12.02 11.39
CA LYS A 123 15.89 11.60 9.99
C LYS A 123 14.44 11.35 9.56
N PHE A 124 14.02 11.87 8.42
CA PHE A 124 12.64 11.79 7.93
C PHE A 124 12.56 10.99 6.63
N TYR A 125 11.68 9.99 6.61
CA TYR A 125 11.31 9.25 5.40
C TYR A 125 9.91 9.65 4.96
N GLN A 126 9.80 10.10 3.71
CA GLN A 126 8.52 10.30 3.04
C GLN A 126 8.18 9.10 2.18
N ALA A 127 7.02 8.47 2.44
CA ALA A 127 6.45 7.50 1.51
C ALA A 127 5.96 8.22 0.25
N SER A 128 6.84 8.40 -0.72
CA SER A 128 6.49 8.82 -2.08
C SER A 128 5.95 7.62 -2.87
N SER A 129 5.70 7.76 -4.19
CA SER A 129 5.04 6.69 -4.95
C SER A 129 5.30 6.77 -6.45
N SER A 130 5.35 5.61 -7.12
CA SER A 130 5.33 5.51 -8.58
C SER A 130 4.09 6.15 -9.25
N GLU A 131 2.97 6.33 -8.53
CA GLU A 131 1.79 7.03 -9.06
C GLU A 131 2.07 8.53 -9.35
N MET A 132 3.19 9.08 -8.87
CA MET A 132 3.68 10.40 -9.26
C MET A 132 4.12 10.45 -10.73
N PHE A 133 4.68 9.35 -11.25
CA PHE A 133 5.07 9.27 -12.66
C PHE A 133 3.86 9.29 -13.58
N GLY A 134 2.76 8.64 -13.19
CA GLY A 134 1.48 8.70 -13.89
C GLY A 134 1.61 8.38 -15.39
N ALA A 135 1.50 9.38 -16.26
CA ALA A 135 1.58 9.21 -17.71
C ALA A 135 3.01 9.33 -18.30
N SER A 136 4.04 9.45 -17.46
CA SER A 136 5.43 9.46 -17.92
C SER A 136 5.87 8.10 -18.46
N PRO A 137 6.63 8.04 -19.58
CA PRO A 137 7.02 6.78 -20.20
C PRO A 137 7.87 5.88 -19.27
N PRO A 138 7.62 4.55 -19.23
CA PRO A 138 8.48 3.59 -18.53
C PRO A 138 9.72 3.19 -19.34
N PRO A 139 10.75 2.62 -18.70
CA PRO A 139 10.88 2.48 -17.24
C PRO A 139 11.17 3.84 -16.57
N GLN A 140 10.81 3.99 -15.30
CA GLN A 140 10.94 5.27 -14.57
C GLN A 140 12.00 5.19 -13.47
N ASN A 141 12.88 6.20 -13.42
CA ASN A 141 13.89 6.43 -12.37
C ASN A 141 13.68 7.80 -11.70
N GLU A 142 14.58 8.19 -10.81
CA GLU A 142 14.56 9.45 -10.03
C GLU A 142 14.57 10.70 -10.92
N LYS A 143 15.07 10.59 -12.16
CA LYS A 143 15.15 11.70 -13.13
C LYS A 143 13.93 11.77 -14.03
N THR A 144 13.06 10.77 -14.04
CA THR A 144 11.86 10.75 -14.86
C THR A 144 10.90 11.86 -14.40
N PRO A 145 10.45 12.77 -15.30
CA PRO A 145 9.52 13.82 -14.92
C PRO A 145 8.22 13.25 -14.33
N PHE A 146 7.66 13.89 -13.31
CA PHE A 146 6.35 13.50 -12.79
C PHE A 146 5.22 13.99 -13.69
N TYR A 147 4.25 13.12 -13.96
CA TYR A 147 3.03 13.48 -14.68
C TYR A 147 1.79 12.81 -14.06
N PRO A 148 1.39 13.24 -12.85
CA PRO A 148 0.39 12.54 -12.05
C PRO A 148 -0.99 12.53 -12.72
N ARG A 149 -1.70 11.41 -12.59
CA ARG A 149 -3.02 11.17 -13.21
C ARG A 149 -4.13 10.97 -12.18
N SER A 150 -4.00 11.52 -10.98
CA SER A 150 -5.04 11.49 -9.94
C SER A 150 -4.80 12.56 -8.87
N PRO A 151 -5.82 12.93 -8.07
CA PRO A 151 -5.62 13.78 -6.90
C PRO A 151 -4.62 13.18 -5.89
N TYR A 152 -4.59 11.85 -5.74
CA TYR A 152 -3.56 11.15 -4.95
C TYR A 152 -2.15 11.38 -5.51
N GLY A 153 -1.95 11.16 -6.81
CA GLY A 153 -0.65 11.36 -7.46
C GLY A 153 -0.17 12.81 -7.33
N ALA A 154 -1.07 13.79 -7.53
CA ALA A 154 -0.76 15.21 -7.36
C ALA A 154 -0.40 15.56 -5.91
N ALA A 155 -1.13 15.02 -4.93
CA ALA A 155 -0.82 15.20 -3.51
C ALA A 155 0.55 14.58 -3.14
N LYS A 156 0.89 13.41 -3.69
CA LYS A 156 2.22 12.80 -3.50
C LYS A 156 3.34 13.61 -4.15
N VAL A 157 3.11 14.22 -5.32
CA VAL A 157 4.09 15.14 -5.93
C VAL A 157 4.34 16.36 -5.03
N TYR A 158 3.30 16.93 -4.41
CA TYR A 158 3.50 17.99 -3.41
C TYR A 158 4.34 17.49 -2.21
N ALA A 159 3.98 16.34 -1.64
CA ALA A 159 4.69 15.77 -0.48
C ALA A 159 6.16 15.46 -0.80
N TYR A 160 6.44 15.00 -2.01
CA TYR A 160 7.78 14.80 -2.53
C TYR A 160 8.56 16.11 -2.54
N TRP A 161 8.04 17.14 -3.22
CA TRP A 161 8.75 18.40 -3.40
C TRP A 161 8.91 19.19 -2.11
N VAL A 162 7.95 19.12 -1.19
CA VAL A 162 8.14 19.76 0.14
C VAL A 162 9.22 19.04 0.95
N THR A 163 9.35 17.72 0.81
CA THR A 163 10.42 16.95 1.45
C THR A 163 11.79 17.35 0.89
N VAL A 164 11.93 17.41 -0.44
CA VAL A 164 13.14 17.92 -1.12
C VAL A 164 13.47 19.34 -0.64
N ASN A 165 12.47 20.22 -0.62
CA ASN A 165 12.70 21.61 -0.23
C ASN A 165 13.14 21.75 1.23
N TYR A 166 12.60 20.96 2.16
CA TYR A 166 13.04 20.99 3.56
C TYR A 166 14.46 20.43 3.74
N ARG A 167 14.85 19.42 2.94
CA ARG A 167 16.23 18.94 2.87
C ARG A 167 17.18 20.06 2.42
N GLU A 168 16.86 20.72 1.31
CA GLU A 168 17.72 21.74 0.70
C GLU A 168 17.75 23.07 1.47
N ALA A 169 16.59 23.56 1.94
CA ALA A 169 16.47 24.89 2.55
C ALA A 169 16.89 24.93 4.02
N TYR A 170 16.76 23.81 4.72
CA TYR A 170 16.97 23.73 6.17
C TYR A 170 18.01 22.70 6.60
N GLY A 171 18.59 21.94 5.65
CA GLY A 171 19.59 20.91 5.95
C GLY A 171 19.03 19.73 6.74
N LEU A 172 17.72 19.44 6.63
CA LEU A 172 17.12 18.26 7.26
C LEU A 172 17.59 17.00 6.54
N PHE A 173 17.87 15.93 7.29
CA PHE A 173 17.98 14.59 6.70
C PHE A 173 16.57 14.12 6.34
N ALA A 174 16.16 14.35 5.09
CA ALA A 174 14.83 13.99 4.61
C ALA A 174 14.92 13.28 3.25
N ALA A 175 14.43 12.04 3.17
CA ALA A 175 14.54 11.17 2.01
C ALA A 175 13.16 10.81 1.45
N ASN A 176 13.03 10.70 0.13
CA ASN A 176 11.85 10.14 -0.52
C ASN A 176 12.11 8.72 -1.00
N GLY A 177 11.28 7.77 -0.54
CA GLY A 177 11.16 6.49 -1.23
C GLY A 177 10.11 6.57 -2.33
N ILE A 178 10.53 6.56 -3.59
CA ILE A 178 9.65 6.49 -4.76
C ILE A 178 9.32 5.03 -5.06
N LEU A 179 8.54 4.42 -4.15
CA LEU A 179 8.25 3.00 -4.20
C LEU A 179 7.18 2.69 -5.25
N PHE A 180 7.47 1.67 -6.07
CA PHE A 180 6.50 1.00 -6.94
C PHE A 180 5.54 0.13 -6.14
N ASN A 181 4.58 -0.51 -6.81
CA ASN A 181 3.55 -1.25 -6.10
C ASN A 181 4.19 -2.41 -5.33
N HIS A 182 3.76 -2.59 -4.09
CA HIS A 182 4.24 -3.67 -3.23
C HIS A 182 3.09 -4.22 -2.41
N GLU A 183 3.02 -5.54 -2.38
CA GLU A 183 1.83 -6.29 -2.02
C GLU A 183 2.16 -7.28 -0.91
N SER A 184 1.12 -7.76 -0.22
CA SER A 184 1.28 -8.75 0.85
C SER A 184 -0.08 -9.33 1.28
N PRO A 185 -0.09 -10.39 2.12
CA PRO A 185 -1.27 -10.81 2.85
C PRO A 185 -1.87 -9.76 3.81
N ARG A 186 -1.23 -8.60 4.00
CA ARG A 186 -1.76 -7.46 4.79
C ARG A 186 -2.33 -6.34 3.93
N ARG A 187 -2.20 -6.41 2.60
CA ARG A 187 -2.71 -5.39 1.67
C ARG A 187 -4.19 -5.09 1.92
N GLY A 188 -4.59 -3.82 1.78
CA GLY A 188 -5.99 -3.41 1.91
C GLY A 188 -6.88 -4.12 0.90
N GLU A 189 -8.08 -4.53 1.31
CA GLU A 189 -8.94 -5.44 0.53
C GLU A 189 -9.49 -4.84 -0.76
N THR A 190 -9.46 -3.51 -0.87
CA THR A 190 -9.94 -2.77 -2.05
C THR A 190 -8.87 -2.63 -3.14
N PHE A 191 -7.59 -2.85 -2.82
CA PHE A 191 -6.52 -2.86 -3.83
C PHE A 191 -6.62 -4.12 -4.69
N VAL A 192 -6.29 -3.99 -5.98
CA VAL A 192 -6.64 -4.97 -7.01
C VAL A 192 -6.12 -6.38 -6.72
N THR A 193 -4.87 -6.52 -6.30
CA THR A 193 -4.20 -7.80 -5.98
C THR A 193 -4.91 -8.53 -4.84
N ARG A 194 -5.25 -7.81 -3.76
CA ARG A 194 -5.94 -8.37 -2.61
C ARG A 194 -7.40 -8.65 -2.88
N LYS A 195 -8.05 -7.77 -3.66
CA LYS A 195 -9.40 -7.98 -4.14
C LYS A 195 -9.51 -9.26 -4.96
N ILE A 196 -8.56 -9.50 -5.88
CA ILE A 196 -8.49 -10.73 -6.69
C ILE A 196 -8.33 -11.96 -5.79
N THR A 197 -7.32 -11.99 -4.94
CA THR A 197 -7.01 -13.17 -4.10
C THR A 197 -8.11 -13.48 -3.08
N ARG A 198 -8.74 -12.46 -2.47
CA ARG A 198 -9.90 -12.67 -1.57
C ARG A 198 -11.13 -13.13 -2.33
N ALA A 199 -11.41 -12.55 -3.49
CA ALA A 199 -12.54 -12.98 -4.31
C ALA A 199 -12.37 -14.42 -4.79
N LEU A 200 -11.17 -14.80 -5.22
CA LEU A 200 -10.84 -16.18 -5.56
C LEU A 200 -11.16 -17.13 -4.40
N ALA A 201 -10.66 -16.84 -3.19
CA ALA A 201 -10.93 -17.67 -2.02
C ALA A 201 -12.43 -17.77 -1.70
N ASN A 202 -13.19 -16.68 -1.86
CA ASN A 202 -14.65 -16.68 -1.65
C ASN A 202 -15.40 -17.41 -2.78
N ILE A 203 -14.93 -17.33 -4.02
CA ILE A 203 -15.50 -18.04 -5.16
C ILE A 203 -15.31 -19.55 -4.97
N VAL A 204 -14.11 -19.99 -4.60
CA VAL A 204 -13.83 -21.40 -4.28
C VAL A 204 -14.71 -21.89 -3.13
N LYS A 205 -14.93 -21.08 -2.09
CA LYS A 205 -15.83 -21.42 -0.96
C LYS A 205 -17.32 -21.34 -1.29
N GLY A 206 -17.71 -20.85 -2.47
CA GLY A 206 -19.11 -20.64 -2.84
C GLY A 206 -19.78 -19.41 -2.20
N ASN A 207 -19.03 -18.59 -1.45
CA ASN A 207 -19.52 -17.37 -0.79
C ASN A 207 -19.66 -16.18 -1.75
N GLN A 208 -19.02 -16.25 -2.92
CA GLN A 208 -19.03 -15.22 -3.94
C GLN A 208 -19.20 -15.86 -5.31
N LYS A 209 -20.06 -15.30 -6.17
CA LYS A 209 -20.28 -15.85 -7.52
C LYS A 209 -19.30 -15.31 -8.56
N LYS A 210 -18.98 -14.01 -8.45
CA LYS A 210 -18.24 -13.27 -9.47
C LYS A 210 -17.30 -12.25 -8.83
N LEU A 211 -16.18 -11.99 -9.49
CA LEU A 211 -15.28 -10.89 -9.23
C LEU A 211 -15.53 -9.78 -10.27
N TYR A 212 -15.78 -8.57 -9.80
CA TYR A 212 -15.93 -7.39 -10.66
C TYR A 212 -14.62 -6.61 -10.71
N LEU A 213 -14.10 -6.30 -11.91
CA LEU A 213 -12.84 -5.56 -12.10
C LEU A 213 -13.03 -4.38 -13.07
N GLY A 214 -12.01 -3.51 -13.15
CA GLY A 214 -11.94 -2.41 -14.09
C GLY A 214 -11.00 -2.72 -15.26
N ASN A 215 -10.01 -1.86 -15.46
CA ASN A 215 -9.00 -2.04 -16.51
C ASN A 215 -8.10 -3.27 -16.27
N LEU A 216 -8.31 -4.34 -17.06
CA LEU A 216 -7.48 -5.54 -17.02
C LEU A 216 -6.10 -5.37 -17.68
N ASN A 217 -5.95 -4.35 -18.54
CA ASN A 217 -4.74 -4.13 -19.32
C ASN A 217 -3.74 -3.21 -18.60
N ALA A 218 -4.11 -2.64 -17.46
CA ALA A 218 -3.22 -1.86 -16.62
C ALA A 218 -2.02 -2.71 -16.18
N LYS A 219 -0.81 -2.24 -16.47
CA LYS A 219 0.47 -2.87 -16.13
C LYS A 219 1.11 -2.23 -14.91
N ARG A 220 1.56 -3.04 -13.96
CA ARG A 220 2.21 -2.60 -12.72
C ARG A 220 3.40 -3.48 -12.40
N ASP A 221 4.44 -2.83 -11.89
CA ASP A 221 5.55 -3.45 -11.20
C ASP A 221 5.16 -3.70 -9.74
N TRP A 222 5.06 -4.99 -9.37
CA TRP A 222 4.56 -5.48 -8.09
C TRP A 222 5.64 -6.25 -7.33
N GLY A 223 6.17 -5.66 -6.27
CA GLY A 223 7.07 -6.33 -5.33
C GLY A 223 6.41 -6.79 -4.02
N PHE A 224 7.23 -7.20 -3.06
CA PHE A 224 6.79 -7.72 -1.75
C PHE A 224 7.04 -6.71 -0.63
N ALA A 225 5.98 -6.33 0.10
CA ALA A 225 6.04 -5.21 1.05
C ALA A 225 7.12 -5.32 2.15
N PRO A 226 7.44 -6.50 2.72
CA PRO A 226 8.53 -6.67 3.68
C PRO A 226 9.92 -6.26 3.14
N GLU A 227 10.22 -6.51 1.87
CA GLU A 227 11.49 -6.10 1.26
C GLU A 227 11.53 -4.57 1.09
N TYR A 228 10.38 -3.97 0.77
CA TYR A 228 10.27 -2.53 0.56
C TYR A 228 10.44 -1.75 1.86
N VAL A 229 9.93 -2.24 2.99
CA VAL A 229 10.12 -1.57 4.30
C VAL A 229 11.58 -1.62 4.78
N GLU A 230 12.32 -2.67 4.40
CA GLU A 230 13.77 -2.72 4.63
C GLU A 230 14.47 -1.60 3.87
N MET A 231 14.09 -1.37 2.60
CA MET A 231 14.63 -0.25 1.81
C MET A 231 14.30 1.11 2.45
N MET A 232 13.09 1.31 2.98
CA MET A 232 12.73 2.55 3.70
C MET A 232 13.71 2.84 4.85
N HIS A 233 14.03 1.81 5.63
CA HIS A 233 14.98 1.94 6.74
C HIS A 233 16.41 2.20 6.23
N LEU A 234 16.86 1.46 5.20
CA LEU A 234 18.20 1.63 4.62
C LEU A 234 18.44 3.05 4.08
N MET A 235 17.44 3.69 3.48
CA MET A 235 17.54 5.09 3.05
C MET A 235 17.87 6.04 4.21
N LEU A 236 17.33 5.79 5.40
CA LEU A 236 17.66 6.58 6.59
C LEU A 236 18.99 6.20 7.22
N GLN A 237 19.63 5.11 6.81
CA GLN A 237 20.95 4.72 7.31
C GLN A 237 22.11 5.29 6.49
N GLN A 238 21.82 5.92 5.34
CA GLN A 238 22.85 6.55 4.52
C GLN A 238 23.51 7.74 5.23
N ASP A 239 24.71 8.09 4.76
CA ASP A 239 25.47 9.27 5.24
C ASP A 239 24.75 10.57 4.87
N GLU A 240 24.25 10.66 3.63
CA GLU A 240 23.50 11.80 3.10
C GLU A 240 22.07 11.42 2.69
N PRO A 241 21.08 12.31 2.87
CA PRO A 241 19.70 12.08 2.45
C PRO A 241 19.56 12.18 0.92
N ASP A 242 18.85 11.24 0.32
CA ASP A 242 18.55 11.27 -1.13
C ASP A 242 17.17 10.64 -1.43
N ASP A 243 16.78 10.68 -2.69
CA ASP A 243 15.54 10.10 -3.20
C ASP A 243 15.87 8.83 -4.00
N TYR A 244 15.06 7.78 -3.83
CA TYR A 244 15.35 6.46 -4.42
C TYR A 244 14.09 5.85 -5.03
N VAL A 245 14.18 5.42 -6.28
CA VAL A 245 13.21 4.53 -6.90
C VAL A 245 13.42 3.10 -6.40
N VAL A 246 12.34 2.45 -6.00
CA VAL A 246 12.36 1.05 -5.58
C VAL A 246 11.25 0.30 -6.31
N GLY A 247 11.64 -0.66 -7.15
CA GLY A 247 10.74 -1.57 -7.87
C GLY A 247 11.46 -2.86 -8.25
N THR A 248 10.72 -3.80 -8.84
CA THR A 248 11.28 -5.07 -9.29
C THR A 248 11.93 -4.99 -10.67
N GLY A 249 11.57 -3.97 -11.47
CA GLY A 249 11.98 -3.86 -12.86
C GLY A 249 11.13 -4.70 -13.81
N GLU A 250 10.13 -5.44 -13.30
CA GLU A 250 9.23 -6.30 -14.06
C GLU A 250 7.79 -5.82 -13.90
N SER A 251 7.02 -5.77 -15.00
CA SER A 251 5.66 -5.25 -14.98
C SER A 251 4.67 -6.22 -15.62
N HIS A 252 3.57 -6.47 -14.92
CA HIS A 252 2.51 -7.39 -15.33
C HIS A 252 1.16 -6.71 -15.37
N THR A 253 0.28 -7.20 -16.24
CA THR A 253 -1.10 -6.77 -16.35
C THR A 253 -1.96 -7.29 -15.19
N VAL A 254 -3.06 -6.58 -14.90
CA VAL A 254 -4.10 -7.09 -13.99
C VAL A 254 -4.67 -8.43 -14.49
N ARG A 255 -4.76 -8.63 -15.81
CA ARG A 255 -5.16 -9.89 -16.44
C ARG A 255 -4.22 -11.04 -16.06
N GLU A 256 -2.92 -10.88 -16.25
CA GLU A 256 -1.92 -11.89 -15.87
C GLU A 256 -2.00 -12.21 -14.38
N PHE A 257 -2.17 -11.19 -13.53
CA PHE A 257 -2.34 -11.41 -12.09
C PHE A 257 -3.56 -12.28 -11.78
N VAL A 258 -4.69 -12.04 -12.45
CA VAL A 258 -5.89 -12.86 -12.32
C VAL A 258 -5.62 -14.31 -12.75
N GLU A 259 -5.04 -14.50 -13.93
CA GLU A 259 -4.76 -15.83 -14.50
C GLU A 259 -3.84 -16.64 -13.59
N ILE A 260 -2.75 -16.01 -13.14
CA ILE A 260 -1.80 -16.62 -12.19
C ILE A 260 -2.51 -16.98 -10.89
N ALA A 261 -3.25 -16.04 -10.28
CA ALA A 261 -3.95 -16.30 -9.02
C ALA A 261 -4.92 -17.48 -9.12
N PHE A 262 -5.74 -17.55 -10.17
CA PHE A 262 -6.69 -18.64 -10.36
C PHE A 262 -6.01 -19.98 -10.67
N SER A 263 -4.86 -19.97 -11.35
CA SER A 263 -4.08 -21.19 -11.62
C SER A 263 -3.57 -21.89 -10.35
N TYR A 264 -3.34 -21.17 -9.24
CA TYR A 264 -2.92 -21.76 -7.96
C TYR A 264 -3.95 -22.73 -7.38
N VAL A 265 -5.23 -22.60 -7.76
CA VAL A 265 -6.30 -23.53 -7.39
C VAL A 265 -6.76 -24.37 -8.59
N GLY A 266 -5.95 -24.41 -9.65
CA GLY A 266 -6.19 -25.19 -10.86
C GLY A 266 -7.32 -24.67 -11.74
N MET A 267 -7.75 -23.41 -11.58
CA MET A 267 -8.79 -22.82 -12.42
C MET A 267 -8.17 -22.07 -13.59
N GLU A 268 -8.59 -22.39 -14.81
CA GLU A 268 -8.18 -21.67 -16.02
C GLU A 268 -9.29 -20.76 -16.53
N ILE A 269 -8.93 -19.58 -17.02
CA ILE A 269 -9.86 -18.55 -17.48
C ILE A 269 -9.72 -18.36 -18.99
N GLU A 270 -10.82 -18.45 -19.71
CA GLU A 270 -10.96 -18.01 -21.10
C GLU A 270 -11.64 -16.64 -21.11
N TRP A 271 -11.03 -15.68 -21.80
CA TRP A 271 -11.58 -14.32 -21.95
C TRP A 271 -12.43 -14.21 -23.22
N LYS A 272 -13.65 -13.68 -23.10
CA LYS A 272 -14.54 -13.41 -24.25
C LYS A 272 -15.08 -12.00 -24.20
N GLY A 273 -15.18 -11.37 -25.37
CA GLY A 273 -15.62 -9.97 -25.51
C GLY A 273 -14.44 -9.00 -25.47
N SER A 274 -14.74 -7.70 -25.31
CA SER A 274 -13.73 -6.64 -25.32
C SER A 274 -14.19 -5.44 -24.50
N GLY A 275 -13.26 -4.76 -23.83
CA GLY A 275 -13.58 -3.57 -23.03
C GLY A 275 -14.59 -3.91 -21.92
N VAL A 276 -15.63 -3.09 -21.76
CA VAL A 276 -16.63 -3.29 -20.70
C VAL A 276 -17.53 -4.52 -20.89
N SER A 277 -17.58 -5.10 -22.10
CA SER A 277 -18.33 -6.32 -22.37
C SER A 277 -17.49 -7.59 -22.19
N GLU A 278 -16.19 -7.43 -21.91
CA GLU A 278 -15.28 -8.55 -21.67
C GLU A 278 -15.65 -9.31 -20.39
N ARG A 279 -15.48 -10.64 -20.44
CA ARG A 279 -15.81 -11.55 -19.34
C ARG A 279 -14.74 -12.63 -19.21
N GLY A 280 -14.42 -12.98 -17.97
CA GLY A 280 -13.60 -14.16 -17.67
C GLY A 280 -14.51 -15.36 -17.39
N ILE A 281 -14.39 -16.37 -18.25
CA ILE A 281 -15.17 -17.61 -18.21
C ILE A 281 -14.27 -18.73 -17.73
N LEU A 282 -14.74 -19.53 -16.77
CA LEU A 282 -14.02 -20.71 -16.29
C LEU A 282 -13.95 -21.75 -17.42
N SER A 283 -12.77 -21.99 -17.98
CA SER A 283 -12.57 -22.88 -19.13
C SER A 283 -12.17 -24.29 -18.72
N SER A 284 -11.42 -24.43 -17.63
CA SER A 284 -11.05 -25.73 -17.08
C SER A 284 -10.82 -25.67 -15.57
N ILE A 285 -10.93 -26.84 -14.93
CA ILE A 285 -10.58 -27.06 -13.52
C ILE A 285 -9.63 -28.27 -13.49
N LYS A 286 -8.35 -28.02 -13.25
CA LYS A 286 -7.30 -29.03 -13.07
C LYS A 286 -7.18 -29.33 -11.58
N ASN A 287 -7.09 -30.62 -11.22
CA ASN A 287 -7.02 -31.10 -9.83
C ASN A 287 -8.22 -30.74 -8.93
N HIS A 288 -9.29 -31.53 -9.05
CA HIS A 288 -10.39 -31.55 -8.09
C HIS A 288 -9.94 -31.64 -6.61
N SER A 289 -8.82 -32.32 -6.32
CA SER A 289 -8.35 -32.56 -4.95
C SER A 289 -8.06 -31.29 -4.14
N MET A 290 -7.51 -30.22 -4.73
CA MET A 290 -7.17 -29.02 -3.96
C MET A 290 -8.41 -28.16 -3.69
N ILE A 291 -9.30 -28.03 -4.68
CA ILE A 291 -10.61 -27.39 -4.50
C ILE A 291 -11.45 -28.19 -3.51
N ASP A 292 -11.48 -29.52 -3.62
CA ASP A 292 -12.20 -30.40 -2.70
C ASP A 292 -11.62 -30.36 -1.29
N VAL A 293 -10.31 -30.25 -1.11
CA VAL A 293 -9.67 -30.02 0.21
C VAL A 293 -10.02 -28.64 0.77
N LEU A 294 -10.06 -27.59 -0.05
CA LEU A 294 -10.46 -26.25 0.38
C LEU A 294 -11.96 -26.18 0.71
N CYS A 295 -12.80 -26.95 0.01
CA CYS A 295 -14.24 -27.02 0.19
C CYS A 295 -14.66 -27.99 1.32
N SER A 296 -13.91 -29.08 1.56
CA SER A 296 -14.24 -30.09 2.59
C SER A 296 -14.01 -29.62 4.02
N LYS A 297 -13.22 -28.56 4.22
CA LYS A 297 -13.07 -27.89 5.53
C LYS A 297 -14.22 -26.93 5.86
N VAL A 298 -15.22 -26.80 4.99
CA VAL A 298 -16.42 -25.98 5.22
C VAL A 298 -17.52 -26.91 5.72
N GLU A 299 -17.95 -26.70 6.97
CA GLU A 299 -18.98 -27.51 7.62
C GLU A 299 -20.26 -27.61 6.78
N LYS A 300 -20.91 -28.77 6.91
CA LYS A 300 -22.14 -29.18 6.22
C LYS A 300 -23.25 -28.14 6.39
N GLY A 301 -23.39 -27.25 5.40
CA GLY A 301 -24.46 -26.26 5.29
C GLY A 301 -24.84 -26.01 3.83
N ASP A 302 -25.69 -26.88 3.30
CA ASP A 302 -26.67 -26.76 2.20
C ASP A 302 -26.49 -25.82 0.98
N SER A 303 -25.27 -25.41 0.62
CA SER A 303 -25.05 -24.71 -0.66
C SER A 303 -23.72 -25.05 -1.31
N LYS A 304 -23.53 -26.34 -1.64
CA LYS A 304 -22.55 -26.75 -2.67
C LYS A 304 -23.00 -26.24 -4.05
N LYS A 305 -22.83 -24.94 -4.32
CA LYS A 305 -22.77 -24.45 -5.69
C LYS A 305 -21.40 -24.82 -6.23
N ASN A 306 -21.34 -26.02 -6.82
CA ASN A 306 -20.16 -26.47 -7.54
C ASN A 306 -19.92 -25.50 -8.69
N LEU A 307 -18.76 -24.84 -8.71
CA LEU A 307 -18.22 -24.13 -9.87
C LEU A 307 -18.25 -25.07 -11.08
N LYS A 308 -18.74 -24.58 -12.22
CA LYS A 308 -18.81 -25.35 -13.46
C LYS A 308 -18.00 -24.66 -14.55
N VAL A 309 -17.36 -25.48 -15.37
CA VAL A 309 -16.81 -25.00 -16.65
C VAL A 309 -17.93 -24.33 -17.44
N GLY A 310 -17.64 -23.15 -17.98
CA GLY A 310 -18.60 -22.26 -18.63
C GLY A 310 -19.17 -21.16 -17.72
N ASP A 311 -18.94 -21.21 -16.41
CA ASP A 311 -19.38 -20.14 -15.50
C ASP A 311 -18.62 -18.84 -15.77
N VAL A 312 -19.36 -17.73 -15.88
CA VAL A 312 -18.78 -16.38 -15.87
C VAL A 312 -18.42 -16.04 -14.44
N ILE A 313 -17.12 -16.01 -14.14
CA ILE A 313 -16.57 -15.77 -12.80
C ILE A 313 -15.93 -14.38 -12.67
N ILE A 314 -15.68 -13.69 -13.79
CA ILE A 314 -15.15 -12.33 -13.81
C ILE A 314 -15.97 -11.46 -14.76
N GLU A 315 -16.35 -10.27 -14.30
CA GLU A 315 -17.03 -9.26 -15.10
C GLU A 315 -16.32 -7.91 -14.98
N ILE A 316 -16.33 -7.17 -16.09
CA ILE A 316 -15.84 -5.78 -16.09
C ILE A 316 -16.98 -4.85 -15.66
N ASP A 317 -16.69 -4.01 -14.69
CA ASP A 317 -17.62 -3.01 -14.17
C ASP A 317 -17.02 -1.60 -14.35
N PRO A 318 -17.67 -0.73 -15.15
CA PRO A 318 -17.22 0.63 -15.43
C PRO A 318 -16.88 1.46 -14.19
N ARG A 319 -17.49 1.16 -13.03
CA ARG A 319 -17.24 1.90 -11.77
C ARG A 319 -15.82 1.76 -11.25
N TYR A 320 -15.08 0.72 -11.67
CA TYR A 320 -13.69 0.51 -11.28
C TYR A 320 -12.68 1.22 -12.18
N PHE A 321 -13.12 1.81 -13.29
CA PHE A 321 -12.26 2.67 -14.10
C PHE A 321 -12.08 4.02 -13.40
N ARG A 322 -10.89 4.59 -13.55
CA ARG A 322 -10.54 5.93 -13.10
C ARG A 322 -10.83 6.92 -14.24
N PRO A 323 -11.19 8.18 -13.92
CA PRO A 323 -11.32 9.22 -14.94
C PRO A 323 -10.07 9.38 -15.82
N THR A 324 -8.90 9.20 -15.21
CA THR A 324 -7.60 9.19 -15.88
C THR A 324 -6.82 7.95 -15.46
N GLU A 325 -6.75 6.97 -16.34
CA GLU A 325 -6.00 5.73 -16.12
C GLU A 325 -4.49 5.96 -16.24
N VAL A 326 -3.75 5.12 -15.52
CA VAL A 326 -2.31 4.95 -15.68
C VAL A 326 -2.10 3.57 -16.28
N GLU A 327 -1.70 3.53 -17.54
CA GLU A 327 -1.63 2.27 -18.29
C GLU A 327 -0.43 1.43 -17.89
N TYR A 328 0.75 2.04 -17.68
CA TYR A 328 1.99 1.30 -17.52
C TYR A 328 2.96 2.00 -16.57
N LEU A 329 3.31 1.31 -15.48
CA LEU A 329 4.39 1.68 -14.56
C LEU A 329 5.39 0.53 -14.47
N GLN A 330 6.68 0.85 -14.55
CA GLN A 330 7.79 -0.08 -14.34
C GLN A 330 9.01 0.66 -13.83
N ALA A 331 9.62 0.19 -12.75
CA ALA A 331 10.84 0.80 -12.25
C ALA A 331 12.00 0.57 -13.22
N ASP A 332 12.85 1.58 -13.34
CA ASP A 332 14.17 1.41 -13.92
C ASP A 332 15.12 0.95 -12.80
N ILE A 333 15.69 -0.25 -12.95
CA ILE A 333 16.59 -0.88 -11.98
C ILE A 333 18.04 -0.96 -12.50
N SER A 334 18.34 -0.28 -13.62
CA SER A 334 19.64 -0.36 -14.29
C SER A 334 20.75 0.47 -13.65
#